data_AF-A0A1Y2V4L2-F1
#
_entry.id   AF-A0A1Y2V4L2-F1
#
_cell.length_a   1.000
_cell.length_b   1.000
_cell.length_c   1.000
_cell.angle_alpha   90.00
_cell.angle_beta   90.00
_cell.angle_gamma   90.00
#
_symmetry.space_group_name_H-M   'P 1'
#
loop_
_entity.id
_entity.type
_entity.pdbx_description
1 polymer ?
#
loop_
_entity_poly.entity_id
_entity_poly.type
_entity_poly.pdbx_seq_one_letter_code
_entity_poly.pdbx_strand_id
1 'polypeptide(L)'
;MAILELPKLPVAHDELPNYIANHPETPISELMDSFRRFEAKLREKYAQERSNPILDDPYLNVLPLFTKDTPNIKTRARNLEAESPSEKDKYIMPLPADKRRPNGTPAVVTSLKEFRHNFSIFSESSLAEMDWSNVVAAGSSVVNCLLPVPDNDKQSKRKLRTYYHEKFCPASDVDLFLYGLNEEQAIEKIKQIESRIRDAILSEVTVVRTKNAITICSQYPTRHVQIVLRVYKSISEILTGFDIDCSGAAYDGTQVYCTPRALASYITQINPIDLSRRSPSYENRLSKYSHRNFEVYWPELDRSRVDPTIFERSFQRTLGLARLLVLERLPTTNARDEYLRKRREERGRPVPSNYFQYRLRGNIKDIYDDEVAEWVDEDEVSNYHTFTVPYGVKFHAKKIEKLCYTKDLLLNAEWNQPKEREVYLHRHPAFFGRVEDVIDDCCGTCPKPQTPEEIEIAEKESEIYVSGKVSFRIDDPGRQQIGSFNPLTDDDWTEMAYVGNTARLCQAIVDGDIEHVEDWLAQEGADPNKRDYTGRTPLHLAVMSSTPQIVKCLVDNEEERQDQRRKPTASCHPRRSLRRCQAPLSRIRC
;
A
#
# COMPACT_ATOMS: atom_id res chain seq x y z
N MET A 1 33.50 12.44 10.78
CA MET A 1 32.20 11.97 10.27
C MET A 1 31.75 13.00 9.24
N ALA A 2 31.74 12.65 7.95
CA ALA A 2 31.34 13.59 6.92
C ALA A 2 29.85 13.89 7.09
N ILE A 3 29.50 15.16 7.27
CA ILE A 3 28.13 15.64 7.16
C ILE A 3 27.70 15.26 5.74
N LEU A 4 26.85 14.24 5.59
CA LEU A 4 26.30 13.86 4.29
C LEU A 4 25.40 15.03 3.84
N GLU A 5 25.95 15.91 3.02
CA GLU A 5 25.22 16.99 2.34
C GLU A 5 24.18 16.36 1.39
N LEU A 6 23.02 17.00 1.28
CA LEU A 6 22.01 16.57 0.30
C LEU A 6 22.58 16.70 -1.12
N PRO A 7 22.26 15.78 -2.05
CA PRO A 7 22.69 15.86 -3.44
C PRO A 7 22.39 17.22 -4.07
N LYS A 8 23.27 17.73 -4.94
CA LYS A 8 23.01 18.98 -5.65
C LYS A 8 21.92 18.76 -6.70
N LEU A 9 20.97 19.68 -6.76
CA LEU A 9 19.90 19.69 -7.75
C LEU A 9 20.30 20.54 -8.97
N PRO A 10 19.80 20.20 -10.17
CA PRO A 10 20.08 20.97 -11.39
C PRO A 10 19.42 22.36 -11.38
N VAL A 11 18.28 22.49 -10.70
CA VAL A 11 17.54 23.74 -10.47
C VAL A 11 16.87 23.68 -9.09
N ALA A 12 16.39 24.82 -8.59
CA ALA A 12 15.56 24.86 -7.40
C ALA A 12 14.19 24.19 -7.65
N HIS A 13 13.52 23.71 -6.58
CA HIS A 13 12.25 22.99 -6.67
C HIS A 13 11.14 23.81 -7.33
N ASP A 14 11.08 25.12 -7.10
CA ASP A 14 10.11 26.05 -7.68
C ASP A 14 10.36 26.32 -9.17
N GLU A 15 11.60 26.17 -9.65
CA GLU A 15 11.96 26.29 -11.07
C GLU A 15 11.74 25.00 -11.87
N LEU A 16 11.44 23.88 -11.20
CA LEU A 16 11.27 22.57 -11.83
C LEU A 16 10.24 22.56 -12.99
N PRO A 17 9.05 23.19 -12.89
CA PRO A 17 8.13 23.26 -14.02
C PRO A 17 8.74 23.88 -15.28
N ASN A 18 9.55 24.94 -15.10
CA ASN A 18 10.23 25.64 -16.19
C ASN A 18 11.39 24.80 -16.74
N TYR A 19 12.16 24.16 -15.85
CA TYR A 19 13.22 23.24 -16.25
C TYR A 19 12.67 22.10 -17.12
N ILE A 20 11.54 21.50 -16.73
CA ILE A 20 10.86 20.49 -17.56
C ILE A 20 10.41 21.13 -18.88
N ALA A 21 9.69 22.25 -18.85
CA ALA A 21 9.19 22.87 -20.08
C ALA A 21 10.28 23.22 -21.11
N ASN A 22 11.48 23.58 -20.64
CA ASN A 22 12.63 23.93 -21.48
C ASN A 22 13.37 22.71 -22.06
N HIS A 23 13.06 21.49 -21.62
CA HIS A 23 13.68 20.24 -22.11
C HIS A 23 12.62 19.28 -22.68
N PRO A 24 11.90 19.65 -23.77
CA PRO A 24 10.76 18.88 -24.28
C PRO A 24 11.13 17.48 -24.77
N GLU A 25 12.33 17.32 -25.34
CA GLU A 25 12.80 16.06 -25.93
C GLU A 25 13.45 15.12 -24.90
N THR A 26 13.84 15.62 -23.73
CA THR A 26 14.47 14.78 -22.68
C THR A 26 13.38 14.00 -21.92
N PRO A 27 13.54 12.68 -21.73
CA PRO A 27 12.61 11.88 -20.94
C PRO A 27 12.45 12.43 -19.52
N ILE A 28 11.21 12.44 -19.00
CA ILE A 28 10.93 12.91 -17.64
C ILE A 28 11.69 12.08 -16.59
N SER A 29 11.86 10.77 -16.83
CA SER A 29 12.63 9.88 -15.94
C SER A 29 14.06 10.38 -15.73
N GLU A 30 14.73 10.85 -16.79
CA GLU A 30 16.09 11.38 -16.74
C GLU A 30 16.14 12.73 -16.02
N LEU A 31 15.20 13.64 -16.36
CA LEU A 31 15.11 14.96 -15.70
C LEU A 31 14.88 14.84 -14.19
N MET A 32 14.19 13.79 -13.74
CA MET A 32 13.86 13.56 -12.33
C MET A 32 14.93 12.79 -11.54
N ASP A 33 15.94 12.20 -12.17
CA ASP A 33 16.92 11.33 -11.49
C ASP A 33 17.62 12.04 -10.32
N SER A 34 18.07 13.28 -10.53
CA SER A 34 18.70 14.09 -9.46
C SER A 34 17.74 14.38 -8.31
N PHE A 35 16.46 14.65 -8.61
CA PHE A 35 15.42 14.91 -7.60
C PHE A 35 15.07 13.63 -6.82
N ARG A 36 15.02 12.47 -7.47
CA ARG A 36 14.78 11.18 -6.83
C ARG A 36 15.92 10.82 -5.85
N ARG A 37 17.17 11.03 -6.26
CA ARG A 37 18.34 10.83 -5.38
C ARG A 37 18.34 11.78 -4.19
N PHE A 38 17.98 13.05 -4.42
CA PHE A 38 17.81 14.04 -3.36
C PHE A 38 16.76 13.60 -2.34
N GLU A 39 15.57 13.22 -2.81
CA GLU A 39 14.48 12.77 -1.94
C GLU A 39 14.83 11.46 -1.20
N ALA A 40 15.53 10.52 -1.84
CA ALA A 40 16.00 9.30 -1.19
C ALA A 40 16.93 9.63 0.00
N LYS A 41 17.92 10.52 -0.19
CA LYS A 41 18.78 10.99 0.91
C LYS A 41 18.04 11.80 1.95
N LEU A 42 17.03 12.56 1.56
CA LEU A 42 16.18 13.28 2.50
C LEU A 42 15.37 12.32 3.39
N ARG A 43 14.82 11.25 2.82
CA ARG A 43 14.17 10.18 3.60
C ARG A 43 15.12 9.56 4.61
N GLU A 44 16.36 9.30 4.20
CA GLU A 44 17.36 8.78 5.11
C GLU A 44 17.61 9.73 6.30
N LYS A 45 17.61 11.05 6.06
CA LYS A 45 17.78 12.05 7.12
C LYS A 45 16.56 12.17 8.03
N TYR A 46 15.34 12.19 7.49
CA TYR A 46 14.14 12.10 8.32
C TYR A 46 14.20 10.86 9.19
N ALA A 47 14.69 9.74 8.63
CA ALA A 47 14.81 8.43 9.24
C ALA A 47 15.88 8.29 10.35
N GLN A 48 17.00 8.99 10.25
CA GLN A 48 18.13 8.78 11.17
C GLN A 48 18.44 10.03 12.01
N GLU A 49 18.09 11.21 11.52
CA GLU A 49 18.54 12.49 12.06
C GLU A 49 17.39 13.52 12.07
N ARG A 50 16.22 13.19 12.66
CA ARG A 50 15.03 14.07 12.66
C ARG A 50 15.28 15.47 13.26
N SER A 51 16.27 15.60 14.15
CA SER A 51 16.73 16.86 14.76
C SER A 51 17.72 17.64 13.90
N ASN A 52 18.08 17.16 12.71
CA ASN A 52 19.01 17.86 11.81
C ASN A 52 18.42 19.21 11.38
N PRO A 53 19.16 20.33 11.50
CA PRO A 53 18.68 21.67 11.15
C PRO A 53 18.22 21.81 9.70
N ILE A 54 18.75 20.99 8.78
CA ILE A 54 18.29 21.05 7.37
C ILE A 54 16.80 20.70 7.25
N LEU A 55 16.27 19.90 8.17
CA LEU A 55 14.87 19.47 8.20
C LEU A 55 13.94 20.50 8.86
N ASP A 56 14.47 21.64 9.31
CA ASP A 56 13.66 22.73 9.89
C ASP A 56 12.95 23.56 8.81
N ASP A 57 13.40 23.48 7.54
CA ASP A 57 12.66 24.03 6.41
C ASP A 57 11.38 23.20 6.17
N PRO A 58 10.18 23.79 6.36
CA PRO A 58 8.95 23.05 6.20
C PRO A 58 8.63 22.70 4.74
N TYR A 59 9.25 23.41 3.79
CA TYR A 59 9.03 23.26 2.35
C TYR A 59 10.19 22.56 1.62
N LEU A 60 11.09 21.93 2.37
CA LEU A 60 12.15 21.11 1.80
C LEU A 60 11.56 20.05 0.85
N ASN A 61 12.13 19.84 -0.32
CA ASN A 61 11.64 18.86 -1.30
C ASN A 61 10.20 19.02 -1.83
N VAL A 62 9.53 20.15 -1.57
CA VAL A 62 8.21 20.42 -2.12
C VAL A 62 8.22 21.73 -2.90
N LEU A 63 7.32 21.84 -3.87
CA LEU A 63 7.15 23.04 -4.67
C LEU A 63 5.69 23.50 -4.67
N PRO A 64 5.42 24.82 -4.68
CA PRO A 64 4.07 25.33 -4.85
C PRO A 64 3.59 25.10 -6.29
N LEU A 65 2.38 24.55 -6.45
CA LEU A 65 1.82 24.21 -7.76
C LEU A 65 1.21 25.42 -8.46
N PHE A 66 0.48 26.28 -7.73
CA PHE A 66 -0.22 27.42 -8.29
C PHE A 66 0.62 28.69 -8.22
N THR A 67 1.49 28.86 -9.22
CA THR A 67 2.37 30.02 -9.40
C THR A 67 2.17 30.67 -10.79
N LYS A 68 2.97 31.68 -11.12
CA LYS A 68 3.04 32.24 -12.49
C LYS A 68 3.46 31.20 -13.55
N ASP A 69 4.13 30.14 -13.12
CA ASP A 69 4.70 29.10 -13.97
C ASP A 69 3.75 27.88 -14.11
N THR A 70 2.60 27.86 -13.43
CA THR A 70 1.55 26.83 -13.57
C THR A 70 1.21 26.49 -15.02
N PRO A 71 1.10 27.46 -15.97
CA PRO A 71 0.81 27.15 -17.37
C PRO A 71 1.85 26.27 -18.07
N ASN A 72 3.06 26.14 -17.52
CA ASN A 72 4.12 25.28 -18.04
C ASN A 72 3.98 23.81 -17.59
N ILE A 73 3.09 23.52 -16.65
CA ILE A 73 2.77 22.15 -16.20
C ILE A 73 1.82 21.50 -17.22
N LYS A 74 2.41 21.01 -18.31
CA LYS A 74 1.70 20.38 -19.44
C LYS A 74 1.94 18.88 -19.49
N THR A 75 0.92 18.16 -19.93
CA THR A 75 0.95 16.72 -20.15
C THR A 75 1.98 16.38 -21.23
N ARG A 76 2.87 15.43 -20.95
CA ARG A 76 3.72 14.76 -21.94
C ARG A 76 3.16 13.38 -22.19
N ALA A 77 2.30 13.28 -23.20
CA ALA A 77 1.61 12.04 -23.49
C ALA A 77 2.53 11.04 -24.19
N ARG A 78 2.35 9.77 -23.89
CA ARG A 78 3.02 8.67 -24.58
C ARG A 78 2.64 8.61 -26.06
N ASN A 79 3.62 8.31 -26.91
CA ASN A 79 3.38 8.06 -28.33
C ASN A 79 3.31 6.54 -28.57
N LEU A 80 2.12 5.97 -28.40
CA LEU A 80 1.91 4.53 -28.53
C LEU A 80 2.21 4.00 -29.94
N GLU A 81 2.16 4.81 -30.99
CA GLU A 81 2.46 4.34 -32.35
C GLU A 81 3.96 4.16 -32.58
N ALA A 82 4.78 5.02 -31.96
CA ALA A 82 6.24 4.96 -32.05
C ALA A 82 6.88 3.97 -31.06
N GLU A 83 6.17 3.58 -30.00
CA GLU A 83 6.66 2.67 -28.97
C GLU A 83 6.74 1.21 -29.46
N SER A 84 7.88 0.56 -29.19
CA SER A 84 8.08 -0.87 -29.45
C SER A 84 7.11 -1.73 -28.61
N PRO A 85 6.75 -2.95 -29.07
CA PRO A 85 5.94 -3.87 -28.27
C PRO A 85 6.54 -4.17 -26.89
N SER A 86 7.86 -4.38 -26.83
CA SER A 86 8.58 -4.64 -25.57
C SER A 86 8.48 -3.47 -24.58
N GLU A 87 8.45 -2.23 -25.07
CA GLU A 87 8.27 -1.06 -24.20
C GLU A 87 6.84 -0.97 -23.67
N LYS A 88 5.84 -1.28 -24.50
CA LYS A 88 4.43 -1.31 -24.08
C LYS A 88 4.18 -2.38 -23.01
N ASP A 89 4.84 -3.52 -23.13
CA ASP A 89 4.69 -4.64 -22.19
C ASP A 89 5.16 -4.32 -20.77
N LYS A 90 6.00 -3.28 -20.58
CA LYS A 90 6.47 -2.81 -19.27
C LYS A 90 5.44 -2.02 -18.46
N TYR A 91 4.33 -1.63 -19.08
CA TYR A 91 3.25 -0.91 -18.42
C TYR A 91 2.25 -1.89 -17.84
N ILE A 92 1.82 -1.66 -16.60
CA ILE A 92 0.80 -2.39 -15.88
C ILE A 92 -0.43 -1.49 -15.75
N MET A 93 -1.62 -2.07 -15.97
CA MET A 93 -2.90 -1.33 -15.99
C MET A 93 -2.86 -0.15 -16.98
N PRO A 94 -2.55 -0.39 -18.26
CA PRO A 94 -2.41 0.69 -19.22
C PRO A 94 -3.74 1.44 -19.41
N LEU A 95 -3.67 2.76 -19.56
CA LEU A 95 -4.84 3.60 -19.74
C LEU A 95 -5.43 3.40 -21.13
N PRO A 96 -6.76 3.24 -21.22
CA PRO A 96 -7.47 3.27 -22.49
C PRO A 96 -7.40 4.67 -23.11
N ALA A 97 -7.62 4.75 -24.42
CA ALA A 97 -7.43 5.97 -25.19
C ALA A 97 -8.28 7.17 -24.69
N ASP A 98 -9.49 6.90 -24.17
CA ASP A 98 -10.41 7.90 -23.62
C ASP A 98 -9.95 8.49 -22.27
N LYS A 99 -9.05 7.81 -21.55
CA LYS A 99 -8.48 8.26 -20.27
C LYS A 99 -7.10 8.91 -20.39
N ARG A 100 -6.48 8.84 -21.57
CA ARG A 100 -5.19 9.51 -21.84
C ARG A 100 -5.41 10.98 -22.14
N ARG A 101 -4.68 11.83 -21.44
CA ARG A 101 -4.66 13.28 -21.69
C ARG A 101 -3.86 13.54 -22.98
N PRO A 102 -4.37 14.40 -23.89
CA PRO A 102 -3.63 14.76 -25.09
C PRO A 102 -2.32 15.48 -24.75
N ASN A 103 -1.28 15.26 -25.57
CA ASN A 103 0.00 15.92 -25.39
C ASN A 103 -0.14 17.46 -25.40
N GLY A 104 0.59 18.14 -24.49
CA GLY A 104 0.59 19.60 -24.38
C GLY A 104 -0.62 20.21 -23.67
N THR A 105 -1.65 19.43 -23.32
CA THR A 105 -2.78 19.90 -22.50
C THR A 105 -2.37 20.08 -21.03
N PRO A 106 -3.07 20.89 -20.22
CA PRO A 106 -2.75 21.05 -18.81
C PRO A 106 -2.69 19.70 -18.07
N ALA A 107 -1.61 19.46 -17.31
CA ALA A 107 -1.45 18.21 -16.57
C ALA A 107 -2.26 18.20 -15.26
N VAL A 108 -2.55 19.39 -14.75
CA VAL A 108 -3.34 19.70 -13.55
C VAL A 108 -4.33 20.83 -13.88
N VAL A 109 -5.29 21.09 -12.98
CA VAL A 109 -6.16 22.27 -13.06
C VAL A 109 -5.35 23.56 -13.14
N THR A 110 -5.87 24.55 -13.85
CA THR A 110 -5.06 25.72 -14.28
C THR A 110 -4.98 26.83 -13.24
N SER A 111 -5.83 26.78 -12.19
CA SER A 111 -5.87 27.82 -11.16
C SER A 111 -6.25 27.26 -9.79
N LEU A 112 -5.74 27.92 -8.74
CA LEU A 112 -6.12 27.62 -7.36
C LEU A 112 -7.63 27.76 -7.12
N LYS A 113 -8.30 28.67 -7.84
CA LYS A 113 -9.75 28.87 -7.76
C LYS A 113 -10.50 27.65 -8.28
N GLU A 114 -10.06 27.06 -9.39
CA GLU A 114 -10.63 25.82 -9.95
C GLU A 114 -10.41 24.65 -8.97
N PHE A 115 -9.19 24.51 -8.42
CA PHE A 115 -8.90 23.50 -7.40
C PHE A 115 -9.80 23.64 -6.16
N ARG A 116 -9.89 24.83 -5.58
CA ARG A 116 -10.73 25.08 -4.39
C ARG A 116 -12.20 24.79 -4.68
N HIS A 117 -12.68 25.12 -5.87
CA HIS A 117 -14.04 24.78 -6.29
C HIS A 117 -14.24 23.25 -6.34
N ASN A 118 -13.33 22.52 -6.97
CA ASN A 118 -13.36 21.06 -7.02
C ASN A 118 -13.31 20.43 -5.62
N PHE A 119 -12.39 20.90 -4.77
CA PHE A 119 -12.20 20.41 -3.41
C PHE A 119 -13.42 20.67 -2.52
N SER A 120 -14.09 21.82 -2.67
CA SER A 120 -15.35 22.13 -1.99
C SER A 120 -16.50 21.21 -2.42
N ILE A 121 -16.59 20.85 -3.71
CA ILE A 121 -17.60 19.90 -4.19
C ILE A 121 -17.28 18.47 -3.76
N PHE A 122 -16.00 18.07 -3.81
CA PHE A 122 -15.53 16.76 -3.37
C PHE A 122 -15.84 16.50 -1.89
N SER A 123 -15.55 17.48 -1.03
CA SER A 123 -15.77 17.42 0.42
C SER A 123 -17.20 17.79 0.86
N GLU A 124 -18.09 18.15 -0.06
CA GLU A 124 -19.43 18.71 0.25
C GLU A 124 -19.34 19.91 1.21
N SER A 125 -18.28 20.70 1.06
CA SER A 125 -17.97 21.90 1.85
C SER A 125 -17.83 21.68 3.36
N SER A 126 -17.60 20.43 3.80
CA SER A 126 -17.39 20.12 5.23
C SER A 126 -16.19 20.81 5.85
N LEU A 127 -15.23 21.27 5.02
CA LEU A 127 -14.01 21.96 5.43
C LEU A 127 -14.05 23.47 5.18
N ALA A 128 -15.22 24.06 4.90
CA ALA A 128 -15.33 25.48 4.55
C ALA A 128 -14.89 26.41 5.69
N GLU A 129 -15.19 26.05 6.94
CA GLU A 129 -14.87 26.85 8.15
C GLU A 129 -13.55 26.45 8.81
N MET A 130 -12.71 25.66 8.12
CA MET A 130 -11.49 25.10 8.72
C MET A 130 -10.40 26.15 8.89
N ASP A 131 -9.75 26.13 10.05
CA ASP A 131 -8.47 26.79 10.28
C ASP A 131 -7.33 25.84 9.87
N TRP A 132 -6.60 26.20 8.82
CA TRP A 132 -5.56 25.37 8.23
C TRP A 132 -4.18 25.51 8.89
N SER A 133 -4.08 26.28 9.98
CA SER A 133 -2.85 26.36 10.78
C SER A 133 -2.42 24.95 11.25
N ASN A 134 -1.17 24.56 10.96
CA ASN A 134 -0.58 23.28 11.40
C ASN A 134 -1.33 22.01 10.95
N VAL A 135 -2.20 22.11 9.93
CA VAL A 135 -2.91 20.98 9.33
C VAL A 135 -2.93 21.10 7.81
N VAL A 136 -2.75 19.99 7.10
CA VAL A 136 -2.95 19.94 5.65
C VAL A 136 -3.86 18.78 5.28
N ALA A 137 -4.62 18.95 4.20
CA ALA A 137 -5.19 17.81 3.47
C ALA A 137 -4.11 17.28 2.55
N ALA A 138 -3.92 15.97 2.46
CA ALA A 138 -2.90 15.41 1.56
C ALA A 138 -3.40 14.17 0.85
N GLY A 139 -2.64 13.76 -0.16
CA GLY A 139 -2.90 12.52 -0.86
C GLY A 139 -4.10 12.61 -1.80
N SER A 140 -4.83 11.51 -1.90
CA SER A 140 -5.89 11.30 -2.88
C SER A 140 -6.94 12.39 -2.90
N SER A 141 -7.34 12.92 -1.75
CA SER A 141 -8.33 14.00 -1.66
C SER A 141 -7.88 15.26 -2.43
N VAL A 142 -6.60 15.59 -2.35
CA VAL A 142 -5.98 16.71 -3.07
C VAL A 142 -5.76 16.34 -4.52
N VAL A 143 -5.16 15.19 -4.80
CA VAL A 143 -4.83 14.73 -6.16
C VAL A 143 -6.08 14.62 -7.04
N ASN A 144 -7.16 14.03 -6.51
CA ASN A 144 -8.42 13.90 -7.25
C ASN A 144 -8.96 15.26 -7.71
N CYS A 145 -8.79 16.29 -6.89
CA CYS A 145 -9.27 17.65 -7.17
C CYS A 145 -8.30 18.46 -8.04
N LEU A 146 -7.03 18.05 -8.12
CA LEU A 146 -5.99 18.62 -8.97
C LEU A 146 -6.07 18.15 -10.42
N LEU A 147 -6.58 16.94 -10.66
CA LEU A 147 -6.61 16.39 -12.00
C LEU A 147 -7.64 17.11 -12.89
N PRO A 148 -7.34 17.32 -14.18
CA PRO A 148 -8.30 17.90 -15.12
C PRO A 148 -9.57 17.03 -15.21
N VAL A 149 -10.73 17.62 -14.92
CA VAL A 149 -12.03 16.96 -15.07
C VAL A 149 -12.46 16.96 -16.54
N PRO A 150 -13.09 15.90 -17.07
CA PRO A 150 -13.65 15.90 -18.42
C PRO A 150 -14.67 17.02 -18.66
N ASP A 151 -14.65 17.63 -19.84
CA ASP A 151 -15.51 18.78 -20.18
C ASP A 151 -17.01 18.51 -19.97
N ASN A 152 -17.44 17.27 -20.23
CA ASN A 152 -18.83 16.84 -20.03
C ASN A 152 -19.29 16.91 -18.57
N ASP A 153 -18.37 16.69 -17.63
CA ASP A 153 -18.66 16.68 -16.19
C ASP A 153 -18.42 18.07 -15.55
N LYS A 154 -17.69 18.98 -16.20
CA LYS A 154 -17.45 20.37 -15.75
C LYS A 154 -18.64 21.34 -15.95
N GLN A 155 -19.65 20.96 -16.72
CA GLN A 155 -20.72 21.89 -17.17
C GLN A 155 -21.59 22.46 -16.04
N SER A 156 -21.73 21.74 -14.92
CA SER A 156 -22.51 22.22 -13.77
C SER A 156 -22.01 21.61 -12.47
N LYS A 157 -22.28 22.29 -11.34
CA LYS A 157 -21.99 21.75 -10.00
C LYS A 157 -22.59 20.35 -9.79
N ARG A 158 -23.78 20.08 -10.34
CA ARG A 158 -24.44 18.77 -10.22
C ARG A 158 -23.67 17.67 -10.95
N LYS A 159 -23.21 17.93 -12.18
CA LYS A 159 -22.42 16.97 -12.95
C LYS A 159 -21.06 16.72 -12.30
N LEU A 160 -20.39 17.78 -11.84
CA LEU A 160 -19.12 17.68 -11.13
C LEU A 160 -19.25 16.88 -9.83
N ARG A 161 -20.36 17.08 -9.11
CA ARG A 161 -20.69 16.29 -7.92
C ARG A 161 -20.89 14.81 -8.26
N THR A 162 -21.69 14.50 -9.30
CA THR A 162 -21.86 13.11 -9.78
C THR A 162 -20.52 12.50 -10.23
N TYR A 163 -19.65 13.26 -10.88
CA TYR A 163 -18.31 12.80 -11.25
C TYR A 163 -17.51 12.34 -10.02
N TYR A 164 -17.39 13.15 -8.98
CA TYR A 164 -16.61 12.76 -7.79
C TYR A 164 -17.30 11.69 -6.93
N HIS A 165 -18.62 11.77 -6.73
CA HIS A 165 -19.34 10.94 -5.75
C HIS A 165 -19.88 9.63 -6.30
N GLU A 166 -19.95 9.47 -7.63
CA GLU A 166 -20.53 8.27 -8.27
C GLU A 166 -19.57 7.60 -9.27
N LYS A 167 -18.68 8.36 -9.93
CA LYS A 167 -17.86 7.83 -11.04
C LYS A 167 -16.37 7.70 -10.74
N PHE A 168 -15.73 8.77 -10.28
CA PHE A 168 -14.27 8.90 -10.29
C PHE A 168 -13.62 8.39 -9.00
N CYS A 169 -14.15 8.78 -7.84
CA CYS A 169 -13.59 8.41 -6.53
C CYS A 169 -14.71 8.28 -5.48
N PRO A 170 -15.66 7.33 -5.67
CA PRO A 170 -16.86 7.23 -4.85
C PRO A 170 -16.59 6.77 -3.41
N ALA A 171 -15.51 6.04 -3.13
CA ALA A 171 -15.18 5.54 -1.78
C ALA A 171 -14.15 6.39 -1.03
N SER A 172 -13.62 7.45 -1.64
CA SER A 172 -12.51 8.22 -1.09
C SER A 172 -12.91 9.11 0.09
N ASP A 173 -12.04 9.14 1.10
CA ASP A 173 -12.13 10.02 2.26
C ASP A 173 -11.27 11.29 2.07
N VAL A 174 -11.35 12.22 3.02
CA VAL A 174 -10.41 13.35 3.12
C VAL A 174 -9.42 13.08 4.25
N ASP A 175 -8.16 12.84 3.91
CA ASP A 175 -7.10 12.61 4.88
C ASP A 175 -6.43 13.94 5.31
N LEU A 176 -6.37 14.18 6.62
CA LEU A 176 -5.73 15.34 7.27
C LEU A 176 -4.49 14.93 8.05
N PHE A 177 -3.46 15.77 7.95
CA PHE A 177 -2.13 15.60 8.56
C PHE A 177 -1.81 16.76 9.46
N LEU A 178 -1.45 16.47 10.70
CA LEU A 178 -0.99 17.47 11.67
C LEU A 178 0.53 17.59 11.61
N TYR A 179 1.04 18.82 11.63
CA TYR A 179 2.48 19.06 11.62
C TYR A 179 2.91 20.20 12.54
N GLY A 180 4.11 20.11 13.11
CA GLY A 180 4.69 21.14 13.95
C GLY A 180 3.96 21.35 15.28
N LEU A 181 3.27 20.33 15.80
CA LEU A 181 2.54 20.37 17.06
C LEU A 181 3.16 19.39 18.06
N ASN A 182 2.95 19.63 19.35
CA ASN A 182 3.10 18.59 20.37
C ASN A 182 1.78 17.82 20.56
N GLU A 183 1.77 16.77 21.38
CA GLU A 183 0.57 15.92 21.57
C GLU A 183 -0.64 16.69 22.11
N GLU A 184 -0.45 17.56 23.12
CA GLU A 184 -1.52 18.35 23.71
C GLU A 184 -2.13 19.32 22.69
N GLN A 185 -1.28 20.02 21.94
CA GLN A 185 -1.70 20.92 20.86
C GLN A 185 -2.40 20.17 19.73
N ALA A 186 -1.93 18.97 19.39
CA ALA A 186 -2.57 18.12 18.39
C ALA A 186 -3.99 17.70 18.82
N ILE A 187 -4.18 17.35 20.09
CA ILE A 187 -5.52 17.05 20.64
C ILE A 187 -6.45 18.27 20.53
N GLU A 188 -5.99 19.44 20.95
CA GLU A 188 -6.79 20.67 20.84
C GLU A 188 -7.08 21.02 19.38
N LYS A 189 -6.15 20.76 18.47
CA LYS A 189 -6.37 20.93 17.03
C LYS A 189 -7.44 19.98 16.50
N ILE A 190 -7.46 18.72 16.95
CA ILE A 190 -8.50 17.74 16.57
C ILE A 190 -9.89 18.18 17.06
N LYS A 191 -9.98 18.68 18.31
CA LYS A 191 -11.23 19.26 18.85
C LYS A 191 -11.70 20.45 18.01
N GLN A 192 -10.77 21.34 17.64
CA GLN A 192 -11.06 22.48 16.77
C GLN A 192 -11.59 22.01 15.42
N ILE A 193 -10.94 21.02 14.79
CA ILE A 193 -11.35 20.47 13.48
C ILE A 193 -12.78 19.89 13.56
N GLU A 194 -13.10 19.08 14.58
CA GLU A 194 -14.46 18.56 14.77
C GLU A 194 -15.49 19.69 14.93
N SER A 195 -15.20 20.70 15.75
CA SER A 195 -16.11 21.84 15.93
C SER A 195 -16.36 22.56 14.60
N ARG A 196 -15.31 22.84 13.82
CA ARG A 196 -15.45 23.54 12.53
C ARG A 196 -16.22 22.73 11.51
N ILE A 197 -16.01 21.42 11.44
CA ILE A 197 -16.78 20.55 10.55
C ILE A 197 -18.25 20.55 10.96
N ARG A 198 -18.55 20.46 12.27
CA ARG A 198 -19.93 20.51 12.79
C ARG A 198 -20.61 21.85 12.52
N ASP A 199 -19.87 22.96 12.56
CA ASP A 199 -20.41 24.27 12.23
C ASP A 199 -20.67 24.42 10.72
N ALA A 200 -19.87 23.76 9.87
CA ALA A 200 -19.99 23.81 8.41
C ALA A 200 -21.14 22.95 7.86
N ILE A 201 -21.53 21.85 8.54
CA ILE A 201 -22.55 20.91 8.04
C ILE A 201 -23.75 20.80 8.98
N LEU A 202 -24.95 20.80 8.41
CA LEU A 202 -26.21 20.72 9.17
C LEU A 202 -26.54 19.31 9.66
N SER A 203 -25.94 18.29 9.06
CA SER A 203 -26.19 16.88 9.40
C SER A 203 -25.46 16.47 10.67
N GLU A 204 -26.01 15.49 11.38
CA GLU A 204 -25.35 14.91 12.56
C GLU A 204 -23.96 14.37 12.20
N VAL A 205 -23.03 14.57 13.13
CA VAL A 205 -21.63 14.13 13.04
C VAL A 205 -21.34 13.22 14.21
N THR A 206 -20.60 12.16 13.95
CA THR A 206 -19.99 11.30 14.97
C THR A 206 -18.52 11.14 14.67
N VAL A 207 -17.72 10.87 15.69
CA VAL A 207 -16.29 10.64 15.58
C VAL A 207 -16.01 9.21 15.92
N VAL A 208 -15.17 8.56 15.12
CA VAL A 208 -14.74 7.18 15.32
C VAL A 208 -13.22 7.18 15.43
N ARG A 209 -12.69 6.74 16.57
CA ARG A 209 -11.25 6.54 16.80
C ARG A 209 -10.91 5.07 16.58
N THR A 210 -10.05 4.82 15.62
CA THR A 210 -9.34 3.54 15.42
C THR A 210 -7.90 3.66 15.92
N LYS A 211 -7.07 2.63 15.74
CA LYS A 211 -5.69 2.62 16.24
C LYS A 211 -4.85 3.79 15.73
N ASN A 212 -4.95 4.08 14.43
CA ASN A 212 -4.06 5.01 13.73
C ASN A 212 -4.76 6.27 13.21
N ALA A 213 -6.07 6.40 13.42
CA ALA A 213 -6.82 7.54 12.91
C ALA A 213 -8.04 7.90 13.78
N ILE A 214 -8.42 9.17 13.71
CA ILE A 214 -9.70 9.69 14.16
C ILE A 214 -10.49 10.11 12.93
N THR A 215 -11.62 9.45 12.69
CA THR A 215 -12.47 9.67 11.51
C THR A 215 -13.76 10.39 11.92
N ILE A 216 -13.94 11.60 11.42
CA ILE A 216 -15.13 12.42 11.58
C ILE A 216 -16.11 12.02 10.48
N CYS A 217 -17.25 11.48 10.88
CA CYS A 217 -18.21 10.82 10.00
C CYS A 217 -19.53 11.59 9.98
N SER A 218 -20.09 11.76 8.78
CA SER A 218 -21.42 12.34 8.61
C SER A 218 -22.26 11.54 7.61
N GLN A 219 -23.42 12.07 7.23
CA GLN A 219 -24.33 11.48 6.27
C GLN A 219 -23.78 11.58 4.85
N TYR A 220 -23.91 10.52 4.05
CA TYR A 220 -23.66 10.57 2.61
C TYR A 220 -24.49 11.68 1.95
N PRO A 221 -23.91 12.52 1.08
CA PRO A 221 -22.63 12.42 0.39
C PRO A 221 -21.39 12.94 1.14
N THR A 222 -21.53 13.56 2.30
CA THR A 222 -20.42 14.24 2.98
C THR A 222 -19.29 13.25 3.26
N ARG A 223 -18.08 13.55 2.76
CA ARG A 223 -16.93 12.68 2.90
C ARG A 223 -16.54 12.56 4.37
N HIS A 224 -16.13 11.35 4.76
CA HIS A 224 -15.49 11.19 6.05
C HIS A 224 -14.15 11.93 6.03
N VAL A 225 -13.86 12.62 7.13
CA VAL A 225 -12.61 13.35 7.31
C VAL A 225 -11.77 12.55 8.29
N GLN A 226 -10.65 12.02 7.83
CA GLN A 226 -9.77 11.16 8.59
C GLN A 226 -8.53 11.93 9.03
N ILE A 227 -8.32 12.05 10.34
CA ILE A 227 -7.13 12.68 10.92
C ILE A 227 -6.18 11.56 11.33
N VAL A 228 -4.98 11.55 10.76
CA VAL A 228 -3.97 10.53 11.06
C VAL A 228 -3.34 10.83 12.43
N LEU A 229 -3.28 9.82 13.31
CA LEU A 229 -2.72 9.92 14.67
C LEU A 229 -1.18 9.87 14.67
N ARG A 230 -0.59 10.77 13.88
CA ARG A 230 0.85 10.99 13.79
C ARG A 230 1.11 12.48 13.62
N VAL A 231 2.05 13.01 14.39
CA VAL A 231 2.48 14.40 14.24
C VAL A 231 3.80 14.46 13.48
N TYR A 232 3.75 15.17 12.35
CA TYR A 232 4.88 15.36 11.47
C TYR A 232 5.63 16.65 11.84
N LYS A 233 6.89 16.76 11.43
CA LYS A 233 7.69 17.97 11.58
C LYS A 233 7.23 19.04 10.59
N SER A 234 6.93 18.64 9.35
CA SER A 234 6.56 19.56 8.28
C SER A 234 5.77 18.91 7.14
N ILE A 235 5.27 19.73 6.20
CA ILE A 235 4.62 19.30 4.95
C ILE A 235 5.59 18.46 4.10
N SER A 236 6.87 18.83 4.08
CA SER A 236 7.94 18.02 3.47
C SER A 236 7.99 16.59 4.02
N GLU A 237 7.98 16.40 5.35
CA GLU A 237 8.03 15.06 5.96
C GLU A 237 6.81 14.24 5.56
N ILE A 238 5.62 14.86 5.55
CA ILE A 238 4.37 14.23 5.11
C ILE A 238 4.54 13.71 3.67
N LEU A 239 4.79 14.60 2.70
CA LEU A 239 4.77 14.22 1.29
C LEU A 239 5.94 13.31 0.87
N THR A 240 7.08 13.44 1.53
CA THR A 240 8.26 12.57 1.33
C THR A 240 8.01 11.14 1.86
N GLY A 241 7.11 10.98 2.84
CA GLY A 241 6.72 9.70 3.41
C GLY A 241 5.78 8.87 2.53
N PHE A 242 5.22 9.45 1.47
CA PHE A 242 4.34 8.72 0.54
C PHE A 242 5.11 7.74 -0.37
N ASP A 243 4.50 6.60 -0.60
CA ASP A 243 4.98 5.47 -1.41
C ASP A 243 4.70 5.63 -2.91
N ILE A 244 3.53 6.12 -3.30
CA ILE A 244 3.10 6.34 -4.69
C ILE A 244 3.49 7.75 -5.15
N ASP A 245 4.03 7.88 -6.36
CA ASP A 245 4.48 9.17 -6.91
C ASP A 245 3.35 10.19 -7.00
N CYS A 246 2.24 9.87 -7.67
CA CYS A 246 1.16 10.82 -7.84
C CYS A 246 0.47 11.26 -6.54
N SER A 247 0.60 10.53 -5.43
CA SER A 247 -0.04 10.92 -4.16
C SER A 247 0.65 12.08 -3.44
N GLY A 248 1.86 12.45 -3.88
CA GLY A 248 2.69 13.51 -3.29
C GLY A 248 2.17 14.94 -3.45
N ALA A 249 0.93 15.23 -3.03
CA ALA A 249 0.39 16.59 -2.96
C ALA A 249 -0.34 16.87 -1.63
N ALA A 250 -0.23 18.11 -1.15
CA ALA A 250 -0.89 18.61 0.06
C ALA A 250 -1.46 20.01 -0.16
N TYR A 251 -2.60 20.29 0.47
CA TYR A 251 -3.27 21.59 0.49
C TYR A 251 -3.30 22.14 1.92
N ASP A 252 -2.78 23.34 2.11
CA ASP A 252 -2.67 24.03 3.41
C ASP A 252 -3.75 25.11 3.63
N GLY A 253 -4.84 25.08 2.86
CA GLY A 253 -5.84 26.14 2.88
C GLY A 253 -5.51 27.34 2.00
N THR A 254 -4.25 27.53 1.61
CA THR A 254 -3.78 28.69 0.84
C THR A 254 -3.14 28.33 -0.50
N GLN A 255 -2.39 27.24 -0.54
CA GLN A 255 -1.60 26.75 -1.65
C GLN A 255 -1.64 25.22 -1.68
N VAL A 256 -1.43 24.66 -2.87
CA VAL A 256 -1.14 23.24 -3.03
C VAL A 256 0.35 23.07 -3.26
N TYR A 257 0.98 22.24 -2.44
CA TYR A 257 2.37 21.82 -2.60
C TYR A 257 2.40 20.40 -3.16
N CYS A 258 3.39 20.10 -3.99
CA CYS A 258 3.67 18.74 -4.42
C CYS A 258 5.16 18.42 -4.40
N THR A 259 5.50 17.14 -4.44
CA THR A 259 6.89 16.68 -4.61
C THR A 259 7.27 16.68 -6.09
N PRO A 260 8.58 16.76 -6.43
CA PRO A 260 9.05 16.60 -7.81
C PRO A 260 8.55 15.33 -8.50
N ARG A 261 8.52 14.20 -7.77
CA ARG A 261 8.01 12.92 -8.29
C ARG A 261 6.52 12.96 -8.59
N ALA A 262 5.72 13.62 -7.75
CA ALA A 262 4.29 13.80 -7.99
C ALA A 262 4.03 14.66 -9.23
N LEU A 263 4.77 15.78 -9.37
CA LEU A 263 4.71 16.62 -10.57
C LEU A 263 5.02 15.80 -11.83
N ALA A 264 6.07 14.97 -11.80
CA ALA A 264 6.43 14.09 -12.91
C ALA A 264 5.30 13.13 -13.27
N SER A 265 4.65 12.49 -12.28
CA SER A 265 3.49 11.63 -12.52
C SER A 265 2.28 12.38 -13.07
N TYR A 266 2.04 13.62 -12.64
CA TYR A 266 0.98 14.46 -13.22
C TYR A 266 1.28 14.79 -14.69
N ILE A 267 2.53 15.07 -15.03
CA ILE A 267 2.93 15.36 -16.40
C ILE A 267 2.80 14.13 -17.32
N THR A 268 3.16 12.94 -16.84
CA THR A 268 3.24 11.74 -17.69
C THR A 268 2.01 10.83 -17.62
N GLN A 269 1.16 10.98 -16.60
CA GLN A 269 0.17 9.97 -16.19
C GLN A 269 0.79 8.62 -15.78
N ILE A 270 2.00 8.61 -15.23
CA ILE A 270 2.70 7.36 -14.88
C ILE A 270 3.11 7.37 -13.40
N ASN A 271 2.82 6.27 -12.71
CA ASN A 271 3.42 5.90 -11.43
C ASN A 271 4.49 4.83 -11.67
N PRO A 272 5.79 5.19 -11.63
CA PRO A 272 6.85 4.20 -11.71
C PRO A 272 6.88 3.34 -10.43
N ILE A 273 7.20 2.06 -10.57
CA ILE A 273 7.42 1.19 -9.42
C ILE A 273 8.77 1.51 -8.77
N ASP A 274 8.75 1.91 -7.50
CA ASP A 274 9.93 2.13 -6.67
C ASP A 274 9.86 1.22 -5.42
N LEU A 275 10.60 0.10 -5.46
CA LEU A 275 10.59 -0.90 -4.39
C LEU A 275 11.17 -0.37 -3.07
N SER A 276 12.02 0.66 -3.12
CA SER A 276 12.60 1.29 -1.91
C SER A 276 11.55 2.01 -1.05
N ARG A 277 10.35 2.23 -1.60
CA ARG A 277 9.26 2.99 -0.97
C ARG A 277 8.03 2.17 -0.70
N ARG A 278 8.08 0.87 -1.01
CA ARG A 278 6.93 -0.03 -0.92
C ARG A 278 6.38 -0.06 0.51
N SER A 279 5.14 0.38 0.66
CA SER A 279 4.31 0.11 1.84
C SER A 279 3.63 -1.26 1.69
N PRO A 280 3.07 -1.84 2.76
CA PRO A 280 2.34 -3.11 2.64
C PRO A 280 1.08 -3.00 1.77
N SER A 281 0.48 -1.80 1.64
CA SER A 281 -0.70 -1.55 0.79
C SER A 281 -0.36 -1.05 -0.62
N TYR A 282 0.92 -1.04 -0.99
CA TYR A 282 1.45 -0.42 -2.20
C TYR A 282 0.77 -0.92 -3.49
N GLU A 283 0.56 -2.22 -3.62
CA GLU A 283 -0.09 -2.84 -4.78
C GLU A 283 -1.55 -2.39 -4.94
N ASN A 284 -2.30 -2.36 -3.83
CA ASN A 284 -3.69 -1.89 -3.84
C ASN A 284 -3.73 -0.39 -4.16
N ARG A 285 -2.77 0.39 -3.66
CA ARG A 285 -2.69 1.83 -3.95
C ARG A 285 -2.33 2.12 -5.41
N LEU A 286 -1.42 1.35 -6.01
CA LEU A 286 -1.14 1.41 -7.44
C LEU A 286 -2.41 1.11 -8.26
N SER A 287 -3.18 0.09 -7.88
CA SER A 287 -4.50 -0.20 -8.47
C SER A 287 -5.50 0.95 -8.29
N LYS A 288 -5.64 1.47 -7.08
CA LYS A 288 -6.51 2.63 -6.76
C LYS A 288 -6.20 3.82 -7.67
N TYR A 289 -4.91 4.11 -7.90
CA TYR A 289 -4.49 5.21 -8.75
C TYR A 289 -4.60 4.91 -10.24
N SER A 290 -4.60 3.64 -10.64
CA SER A 290 -4.87 3.27 -12.03
C SER A 290 -6.31 3.58 -12.45
N HIS A 291 -7.25 3.41 -11.52
CA HIS A 291 -8.62 3.87 -11.67
C HIS A 291 -8.76 5.40 -11.74
N ARG A 292 -7.71 6.16 -11.37
CA ARG A 292 -7.65 7.64 -11.33
C ARG A 292 -6.80 8.25 -12.43
N ASN A 293 -6.75 7.57 -13.58
CA ASN A 293 -6.06 8.03 -14.79
C ASN A 293 -4.53 8.09 -14.66
N PHE A 294 -3.93 7.16 -13.93
CA PHE A 294 -2.49 6.90 -13.96
C PHE A 294 -2.21 5.48 -14.46
N GLU A 295 -1.11 5.27 -15.16
CA GLU A 295 -0.59 3.95 -15.48
C GLU A 295 0.49 3.57 -14.48
N VAL A 296 0.76 2.28 -14.34
CA VAL A 296 1.90 1.81 -13.58
C VAL A 296 3.01 1.41 -14.55
N TYR A 297 4.25 1.77 -14.26
CA TYR A 297 5.39 1.44 -15.11
C TYR A 297 6.48 0.74 -14.32
N TRP A 298 6.97 -0.40 -14.83
CA TRP A 298 8.08 -1.11 -14.22
C TRP A 298 9.05 -1.60 -15.32
N PRO A 299 10.28 -1.06 -15.39
CA PRO A 299 11.18 -1.29 -16.51
C PRO A 299 11.64 -2.74 -16.64
N GLU A 300 11.62 -3.50 -15.54
CA GLU A 300 12.08 -4.90 -15.45
C GLU A 300 10.96 -5.93 -15.69
N LEU A 301 9.75 -5.47 -16.03
CA LEU A 301 8.62 -6.36 -16.27
C LEU A 301 8.83 -7.21 -17.53
N ASP A 302 8.92 -8.51 -17.32
CA ASP A 302 8.84 -9.52 -18.38
C ASP A 302 7.52 -10.29 -18.32
N ARG A 303 6.61 -10.00 -19.26
CA ARG A 303 5.29 -10.67 -19.34
C ARG A 303 5.39 -12.12 -19.81
N SER A 304 6.46 -12.52 -20.50
CA SER A 304 6.65 -13.90 -20.99
C SER A 304 6.92 -14.90 -19.86
N ARG A 305 7.42 -14.40 -18.72
CA ARG A 305 7.75 -15.19 -17.54
C ARG A 305 6.59 -15.39 -16.58
N VAL A 306 5.46 -14.70 -16.80
CA VAL A 306 4.34 -14.68 -15.85
C VAL A 306 3.70 -16.06 -15.74
N ASP A 307 3.60 -16.56 -14.50
CA ASP A 307 2.95 -17.83 -14.21
C ASP A 307 1.43 -17.72 -14.43
N PRO A 308 0.82 -18.48 -15.35
CA PRO A 308 -0.61 -18.40 -15.61
C PRO A 308 -1.47 -18.84 -14.40
N THR A 309 -0.90 -19.54 -13.42
CA THR A 309 -1.61 -19.98 -12.21
C THR A 309 -1.86 -18.86 -11.22
N ILE A 310 -1.22 -17.69 -11.35
CA ILE A 310 -1.42 -16.57 -10.40
C ILE A 310 -2.89 -16.15 -10.30
N PHE A 311 -3.64 -16.25 -11.40
CA PHE A 311 -5.06 -15.90 -11.47
C PHE A 311 -5.97 -16.92 -10.75
N GLU A 312 -5.44 -18.08 -10.38
CA GLU A 312 -6.17 -19.14 -9.66
C GLU A 312 -5.83 -19.18 -8.16
N ARG A 313 -4.82 -18.43 -7.72
CA ARG A 313 -4.38 -18.39 -6.32
C ARG A 313 -5.36 -17.56 -5.48
N SER A 314 -5.33 -17.79 -4.16
CA SER A 314 -6.10 -16.96 -3.23
C SER A 314 -5.57 -15.53 -3.26
N PHE A 315 -6.41 -14.57 -3.66
CA PHE A 315 -6.01 -13.17 -3.75
C PHE A 315 -5.42 -12.62 -2.44
N GLN A 316 -5.98 -13.03 -1.29
CA GLN A 316 -5.50 -12.62 0.03
C GLN A 316 -4.06 -13.08 0.34
N ARG A 317 -3.59 -14.13 -0.33
CA ARG A 317 -2.24 -14.68 -0.14
C ARG A 317 -1.29 -14.32 -1.28
N THR A 318 -1.79 -13.65 -2.32
CA THR A 318 -0.99 -13.22 -3.46
C THR A 318 -0.41 -11.83 -3.15
N LEU A 319 0.92 -11.72 -3.21
CA LEU A 319 1.67 -10.51 -2.91
C LEU A 319 2.52 -10.08 -4.12
N GLY A 320 3.05 -8.87 -4.08
CA GLY A 320 4.04 -8.38 -5.05
C GLY A 320 3.47 -8.16 -6.44
N LEU A 321 4.32 -8.36 -7.44
CA LEU A 321 3.95 -8.24 -8.85
C LEU A 321 2.76 -9.13 -9.21
N ALA A 322 2.67 -10.33 -8.62
CA ALA A 322 1.58 -11.26 -8.90
C ALA A 322 0.23 -10.65 -8.54
N ARG A 323 0.17 -9.92 -7.41
CA ARG A 323 -1.04 -9.24 -6.96
C ARG A 323 -1.44 -8.14 -7.94
N LEU A 324 -0.48 -7.32 -8.38
CA LEU A 324 -0.72 -6.27 -9.38
C LEU A 324 -1.24 -6.83 -10.70
N LEU A 325 -0.64 -7.91 -11.22
CA LEU A 325 -1.07 -8.54 -12.46
C LEU A 325 -2.47 -9.16 -12.33
N VAL A 326 -2.81 -9.71 -11.16
CA VAL A 326 -4.17 -10.15 -10.86
C VAL A 326 -5.14 -8.96 -10.85
N LEU A 327 -4.79 -7.84 -10.23
CA LEU A 327 -5.62 -6.62 -10.24
C LEU A 327 -5.77 -6.02 -11.64
N GLU A 328 -4.74 -6.11 -12.49
CA GLU A 328 -4.81 -5.66 -13.90
C GLU A 328 -5.85 -6.46 -14.69
N ARG A 329 -5.86 -7.79 -14.55
CA ARG A 329 -6.73 -8.67 -15.33
C ARG A 329 -8.11 -8.87 -14.70
N LEU A 330 -8.17 -8.95 -13.37
CA LEU A 330 -9.34 -9.29 -12.57
C LEU A 330 -9.49 -8.23 -11.45
N PRO A 331 -9.84 -6.98 -11.80
CA PRO A 331 -9.79 -5.84 -10.87
C PRO A 331 -10.80 -5.92 -9.74
N THR A 332 -11.95 -6.59 -9.96
CA THR A 332 -13.01 -6.67 -8.94
C THR A 332 -13.07 -8.04 -8.28
N THR A 333 -13.54 -8.08 -7.04
CA THR A 333 -13.81 -9.34 -6.32
C THR A 333 -14.72 -10.27 -7.11
N ASN A 334 -15.78 -9.73 -7.72
CA ASN A 334 -16.71 -10.52 -8.51
C ASN A 334 -16.04 -11.13 -9.76
N ALA A 335 -15.16 -10.38 -10.43
CA ALA A 335 -14.40 -10.90 -11.57
C ALA A 335 -13.46 -12.04 -11.17
N ARG A 336 -12.80 -11.92 -10.00
CA ARG A 336 -11.95 -12.97 -9.43
C ARG A 336 -12.74 -14.22 -9.07
N ASP A 337 -13.87 -14.06 -8.40
CA ASP A 337 -14.75 -15.18 -8.01
C ASP A 337 -15.34 -15.89 -9.23
N GLU A 338 -15.79 -15.14 -10.25
CA GLU A 338 -16.32 -15.70 -11.48
C GLU A 338 -15.26 -16.44 -12.29
N TYR A 339 -14.04 -15.88 -12.36
CA TYR A 339 -12.89 -16.54 -12.98
C TYR A 339 -12.59 -17.89 -12.30
N LEU A 340 -12.51 -17.91 -10.96
CA LEU A 340 -12.28 -19.14 -10.19
C LEU A 340 -13.40 -20.16 -10.37
N ARG A 341 -14.67 -19.71 -10.40
CA ARG A 341 -15.83 -20.58 -10.64
C ARG A 341 -15.75 -21.25 -12.01
N LYS A 342 -15.48 -20.47 -13.06
CA LYS A 342 -15.35 -20.99 -14.43
C LYS A 342 -14.21 -22.01 -14.54
N ARG A 343 -13.04 -21.71 -13.95
CA ARG A 343 -11.90 -22.64 -13.94
C ARG A 343 -12.16 -23.94 -13.17
N ARG A 344 -13.01 -23.89 -12.13
CA ARG A 344 -13.42 -25.10 -11.40
C ARG A 344 -14.39 -25.95 -12.22
N GLU A 345 -15.36 -25.31 -12.88
CA GLU A 345 -16.30 -25.97 -13.78
C GLU A 345 -15.58 -26.68 -14.94
N GLU A 346 -14.65 -26.00 -15.61
CA GLU A 346 -13.80 -26.58 -16.67
C GLU A 346 -13.02 -27.83 -16.21
N ARG A 347 -12.72 -27.94 -14.91
CA ARG A 347 -11.99 -29.07 -14.29
C ARG A 347 -12.92 -30.11 -13.66
N GLY A 348 -14.23 -29.99 -13.83
CA GLY A 348 -15.23 -30.88 -13.19
C GLY A 348 -15.21 -30.82 -11.66
N ARG A 349 -14.68 -29.75 -11.07
CA ARG A 349 -14.68 -29.56 -9.61
C ARG A 349 -16.00 -28.92 -9.17
N PRO A 350 -16.58 -29.37 -8.04
CA PRO A 350 -17.81 -28.77 -7.53
C PRO A 350 -17.61 -27.28 -7.20
N VAL A 351 -18.67 -26.51 -7.40
CA VAL A 351 -18.70 -25.10 -7.00
C VAL A 351 -18.47 -25.04 -5.48
N PRO A 352 -17.53 -24.20 -4.99
CA PRO A 352 -17.41 -24.00 -3.55
C PRO A 352 -18.76 -23.56 -2.98
N SER A 353 -19.08 -24.03 -1.77
CA SER A 353 -20.17 -23.44 -0.99
C SER A 353 -19.92 -21.93 -0.93
N ASN A 354 -20.93 -21.12 -1.30
CA ASN A 354 -20.83 -19.67 -1.28
C ASN A 354 -20.36 -19.23 0.11
N TYR A 355 -19.08 -18.89 0.25
CA TYR A 355 -18.64 -18.06 1.36
C TYR A 355 -19.28 -16.70 1.09
N PHE A 356 -20.43 -16.46 1.73
CA PHE A 356 -21.00 -15.13 1.79
C PHE A 356 -19.92 -14.22 2.37
N GLN A 357 -19.25 -13.44 1.53
CA GLN A 357 -18.52 -12.28 2.01
C GLN A 357 -19.56 -11.41 2.72
N TYR A 358 -19.37 -11.20 4.02
CA TYR A 358 -20.22 -10.33 4.83
C TYR A 358 -20.02 -8.88 4.40
N ARG A 359 -20.58 -8.50 3.25
CA ARG A 359 -20.63 -7.10 2.81
C ARG A 359 -21.75 -6.39 3.55
N LEU A 360 -21.43 -5.23 4.11
CA LEU A 360 -22.42 -4.38 4.74
C LEU A 360 -23.33 -3.80 3.64
N ARG A 361 -24.59 -4.21 3.62
CA ARG A 361 -25.54 -3.81 2.56
C ARG A 361 -25.59 -2.27 2.38
N GLY A 362 -25.10 -1.82 1.22
CA GLY A 362 -25.06 -0.41 0.84
C GLY A 362 -23.77 0.32 1.19
N ASN A 363 -22.73 -0.38 1.69
CA ASN A 363 -21.40 0.18 1.90
C ASN A 363 -20.67 0.27 0.56
N ILE A 364 -20.36 1.49 0.14
CA ILE A 364 -19.64 1.77 -1.10
C ILE A 364 -18.21 1.26 -0.98
N LYS A 365 -17.58 1.36 0.19
CA LYS A 365 -16.18 0.92 0.39
C LYS A 365 -15.97 -0.59 0.15
N ASP A 366 -16.98 -1.42 0.40
CA ASP A 366 -16.90 -2.87 0.13
C ASP A 366 -16.85 -3.20 -1.38
N ILE A 367 -17.20 -2.25 -2.25
CA ILE A 367 -17.16 -2.41 -3.72
C ILE A 367 -15.78 -2.02 -4.26
N TYR A 368 -15.10 -1.10 -3.58
CA TYR A 368 -13.81 -0.53 -3.95
C TYR A 368 -12.77 -0.97 -2.91
N ASP A 369 -12.50 -2.27 -2.84
CA ASP A 369 -11.65 -2.89 -1.82
C ASP A 369 -10.16 -2.54 -1.96
N ASP A 370 -9.76 -1.96 -3.10
CA ASP A 370 -8.42 -1.40 -3.32
C ASP A 370 -8.29 0.07 -2.85
N GLU A 371 -9.38 0.75 -2.47
CA GLU A 371 -9.36 2.12 -1.93
C GLU A 371 -8.92 2.15 -0.44
N VAL A 372 -7.70 1.70 -0.17
CA VAL A 372 -7.04 1.85 1.14
C VAL A 372 -6.62 3.32 1.37
N ALA A 373 -6.70 3.79 2.61
CA ALA A 373 -6.19 5.11 3.00
C ALA A 373 -4.66 5.16 2.86
N GLU A 374 -4.13 6.34 2.56
CA GLU A 374 -2.74 6.50 2.09
C GLU A 374 -1.64 6.35 3.14
N TRP A 375 -2.04 6.07 4.37
CA TRP A 375 -1.15 6.03 5.52
C TRP A 375 -1.35 4.75 6.33
N VAL A 376 -2.14 3.81 5.79
CA VAL A 376 -2.51 2.57 6.46
C VAL A 376 -1.73 1.41 5.84
N ASP A 377 -1.09 0.63 6.70
CA ASP A 377 -0.34 -0.58 6.35
C ASP A 377 -1.29 -1.78 6.25
N GLU A 378 -1.21 -2.58 5.18
CA GLU A 378 -2.10 -3.73 4.92
C GLU A 378 -1.99 -4.87 5.96
N ASP A 379 -0.88 -4.99 6.70
CA ASP A 379 -0.76 -5.93 7.84
C ASP A 379 -1.75 -5.57 8.97
N GLU A 380 -2.07 -4.29 9.13
CA GLU A 380 -3.15 -3.84 10.00
C GLU A 380 -4.52 -4.10 9.35
N VAL A 381 -4.61 -4.18 8.01
CA VAL A 381 -5.85 -4.36 7.21
C VAL A 381 -6.21 -5.83 6.93
N SER A 382 -5.64 -6.80 7.65
CA SER A 382 -6.17 -8.17 7.57
C SER A 382 -7.68 -8.13 7.86
N ASN A 383 -8.49 -8.44 6.83
CA ASN A 383 -9.95 -8.21 6.74
C ASN A 383 -10.76 -8.82 7.90
N TYR A 384 -10.13 -9.62 8.75
CA TYR A 384 -10.75 -10.25 9.91
C TYR A 384 -10.66 -9.42 11.20
N HIS A 385 -9.86 -8.35 11.26
CA HIS A 385 -9.56 -7.69 12.53
C HIS A 385 -9.70 -6.16 12.56
N THR A 386 -9.60 -5.45 11.44
CA THR A 386 -9.70 -3.98 11.41
C THR A 386 -11.09 -3.43 11.12
N PHE A 387 -11.48 -2.37 11.83
CA PHE A 387 -12.76 -1.71 11.65
C PHE A 387 -12.70 -0.63 10.56
N THR A 388 -13.08 -0.97 9.33
CA THR A 388 -13.30 0.03 8.28
C THR A 388 -14.63 0.74 8.49
N VAL A 389 -14.59 2.07 8.66
CA VAL A 389 -15.80 2.89 8.82
C VAL A 389 -16.61 2.87 7.51
N PRO A 390 -17.87 2.40 7.53
CA PRO A 390 -18.66 2.29 6.31
C PRO A 390 -19.10 3.66 5.77
N TYR A 391 -19.32 3.72 4.46
CA TYR A 391 -19.74 4.94 3.76
C TYR A 391 -20.76 4.60 2.66
N GLY A 392 -21.76 5.46 2.48
CA GLY A 392 -22.79 5.31 1.45
C GLY A 392 -24.17 5.80 1.89
N VAL A 393 -25.12 5.83 0.95
CA VAL A 393 -26.47 6.43 1.11
C VAL A 393 -27.21 5.98 2.37
N LYS A 394 -26.95 4.75 2.84
CA LYS A 394 -27.62 4.16 4.01
C LYS A 394 -26.91 4.43 5.34
N PHE A 395 -25.78 5.14 5.36
CA PHE A 395 -24.98 5.41 6.55
C PHE A 395 -25.07 6.88 6.94
N HIS A 396 -25.26 7.10 8.24
CA HIS A 396 -25.30 8.38 8.93
C HIS A 396 -24.73 8.15 10.33
N ALA A 397 -24.41 9.23 11.07
CA ALA A 397 -23.74 9.20 12.38
C ALA A 397 -24.26 8.09 13.32
N LYS A 398 -25.54 8.15 13.73
CA LYS A 398 -26.16 7.15 14.62
C LYS A 398 -26.06 5.69 14.16
N LYS A 399 -26.08 5.44 12.83
CA LYS A 399 -25.95 4.08 12.31
C LYS A 399 -24.52 3.59 12.40
N ILE A 400 -23.55 4.47 12.18
CA ILE A 400 -22.12 4.15 12.35
C ILE A 400 -21.84 3.85 13.82
N GLU A 401 -22.34 4.67 14.75
CA GLU A 401 -22.24 4.42 16.20
C GLU A 401 -22.84 3.07 16.59
N LYS A 402 -24.06 2.77 16.12
CA LYS A 402 -24.70 1.47 16.36
C LYS A 402 -23.88 0.30 15.84
N LEU A 403 -23.20 0.46 14.70
CA LEU A 403 -22.33 -0.58 14.14
C LEU A 403 -21.06 -0.77 14.99
N CYS A 404 -20.42 0.30 15.44
CA CYS A 404 -19.29 0.25 16.35
C CYS A 404 -19.68 -0.46 17.64
N TYR A 405 -20.77 -0.01 18.28
CA TYR A 405 -21.32 -0.60 19.50
C TYR A 405 -21.66 -2.09 19.34
N THR A 406 -22.32 -2.46 18.24
CA THR A 406 -22.71 -3.86 18.00
C THR A 406 -21.48 -4.74 17.82
N LYS A 407 -20.46 -4.29 17.09
CA LYS A 407 -19.23 -5.06 16.92
C LYS A 407 -18.45 -5.19 18.22
N ASP A 408 -18.35 -4.10 18.99
CA ASP A 408 -17.72 -4.10 20.31
C ASP A 408 -18.37 -5.12 21.25
N LEU A 409 -19.71 -5.07 21.36
CA LEU A 409 -20.49 -6.00 22.16
C LEU A 409 -20.28 -7.45 21.71
N LEU A 410 -20.24 -7.72 20.40
CA LEU A 410 -20.03 -9.06 19.87
C LEU A 410 -18.62 -9.60 20.16
N LEU A 411 -17.58 -8.76 20.13
CA LEU A 411 -16.21 -9.17 20.41
C LEU A 411 -15.99 -9.50 21.90
N ASN A 412 -16.73 -8.81 22.77
CA ASN A 412 -16.59 -8.90 24.22
C ASN A 412 -17.65 -9.79 24.89
N ALA A 413 -18.67 -10.25 24.15
CA ALA A 413 -19.69 -11.16 24.68
C ALA A 413 -19.13 -12.55 25.00
N GLU A 414 -19.42 -13.04 26.21
CA GLU A 414 -19.02 -14.39 26.67
C GLU A 414 -19.50 -15.52 25.74
N TRP A 415 -20.71 -15.37 25.19
CA TRP A 415 -21.31 -16.39 24.31
C TRP A 415 -20.72 -16.42 22.89
N ASN A 416 -19.96 -15.40 22.48
CA ASN A 416 -19.38 -15.27 21.15
C ASN A 416 -17.85 -15.43 21.15
N GLN A 417 -17.30 -16.08 22.18
CA GLN A 417 -15.87 -16.29 22.32
C GLN A 417 -15.36 -17.39 21.36
N PRO A 418 -14.25 -17.14 20.63
CA PRO A 418 -13.55 -18.19 19.92
C PRO A 418 -13.08 -19.28 20.89
N LYS A 419 -13.14 -20.55 20.47
CA LYS A 419 -12.67 -21.68 21.30
C LYS A 419 -11.18 -21.62 21.65
N GLU A 420 -10.43 -20.86 20.87
CA GLU A 420 -8.98 -20.64 20.98
C GLU A 420 -8.63 -19.41 21.86
N ARG A 421 -9.63 -18.71 22.42
CA ARG A 421 -9.38 -17.52 23.26
C ARG A 421 -8.89 -17.96 24.64
N GLU A 422 -7.59 -17.82 24.86
CA GLU A 422 -6.94 -18.20 26.13
C GLU A 422 -7.04 -17.09 27.20
N VAL A 423 -7.15 -15.82 26.79
CA VAL A 423 -7.19 -14.67 27.71
C VAL A 423 -8.44 -13.80 27.57
N TYR A 424 -8.93 -13.32 28.72
CA TYR A 424 -10.10 -12.47 28.80
C TYR A 424 -9.70 -10.98 28.88
N LEU A 425 -9.24 -10.46 27.75
CA LEU A 425 -9.04 -9.02 27.53
C LEU A 425 -10.17 -8.44 26.69
N HIS A 426 -10.62 -7.23 27.01
CA HIS A 426 -11.58 -6.52 26.17
C HIS A 426 -10.91 -6.10 24.85
N ARG A 427 -11.63 -6.31 23.74
CA ARG A 427 -11.22 -5.96 22.39
C ARG A 427 -12.15 -4.88 21.87
N HIS A 428 -11.66 -3.65 21.78
CA HIS A 428 -12.43 -2.53 21.26
C HIS A 428 -12.00 -2.22 19.82
N PRO A 429 -12.83 -2.49 18.81
CA PRO A 429 -12.47 -2.25 17.41
C PRO A 429 -12.38 -0.76 17.09
N ALA A 430 -13.17 0.06 17.78
CA ALA A 430 -13.13 1.51 17.69
C ALA A 430 -13.83 2.14 18.90
N PHE A 431 -13.41 3.35 19.28
CA PHE A 431 -14.16 4.24 20.16
C PHE A 431 -14.98 5.20 19.32
N PHE A 432 -16.15 5.62 19.82
CA PHE A 432 -17.04 6.48 19.05
C PHE A 432 -17.82 7.46 19.95
N GLY A 433 -18.19 8.62 19.38
CA GLY A 433 -18.89 9.68 20.10
C GLY A 433 -18.46 11.06 19.63
N ARG A 434 -18.32 12.02 20.55
CA ARG A 434 -17.63 13.30 20.30
C ARG A 434 -16.12 13.12 20.39
N VAL A 435 -15.36 14.07 19.86
CA VAL A 435 -13.89 14.08 20.04
C VAL A 435 -13.53 13.98 21.53
N GLU A 436 -14.24 14.71 22.39
CA GLU A 436 -14.03 14.70 23.85
C GLU A 436 -14.20 13.29 24.45
N ASP A 437 -15.11 12.48 23.91
CA ASP A 437 -15.37 11.13 24.41
C ASP A 437 -14.28 10.15 23.97
N VAL A 438 -13.80 10.27 22.73
CA VAL A 438 -12.90 9.27 22.11
C VAL A 438 -11.41 9.53 22.37
N ILE A 439 -11.04 10.72 22.84
CA ILE A 439 -9.65 11.02 23.23
C ILE A 439 -9.25 10.23 24.47
N ASP A 440 -10.17 10.03 25.41
CA ASP A 440 -9.94 9.25 26.62
C ASP A 440 -10.32 7.77 26.43
N ASP A 441 -10.23 6.99 27.51
CA ASP A 441 -10.61 5.58 27.51
C ASP A 441 -12.14 5.44 27.60
N CYS A 442 -12.81 5.09 26.50
CA CYS A 442 -14.26 4.91 26.51
C CYS A 442 -14.72 3.67 27.30
N CYS A 443 -13.83 2.71 27.54
CA CYS A 443 -14.15 1.46 28.23
C CYS A 443 -14.25 1.64 29.76
N GLY A 444 -13.26 2.30 30.38
CA GLY A 444 -13.20 2.62 31.82
C GLY A 444 -13.10 1.43 32.77
N THR A 445 -13.39 0.21 32.30
CA THR A 445 -13.48 -1.05 33.05
C THR A 445 -12.67 -2.17 32.41
N CYS A 446 -11.77 -1.81 31.50
CA CYS A 446 -10.98 -2.77 30.75
C CYS A 446 -10.04 -3.56 31.69
N PRO A 447 -10.05 -4.91 31.62
CA PRO A 447 -9.18 -5.74 32.45
C PRO A 447 -7.72 -5.44 32.11
N LYS A 448 -6.88 -5.29 33.14
CA LYS A 448 -5.44 -5.06 32.98
C LYS A 448 -4.73 -6.41 32.88
N PRO A 449 -3.83 -6.60 31.90
CA PRO A 449 -3.06 -7.84 31.79
C PRO A 449 -2.13 -7.97 33.01
N GLN A 450 -2.14 -9.13 33.66
CA GLN A 450 -1.34 -9.44 34.84
C GLN A 450 -0.37 -10.59 34.58
N THR A 451 -0.79 -11.60 33.80
CA THR A 451 0.06 -12.74 33.48
C THR A 451 0.97 -12.45 32.29
N PRO A 452 2.13 -13.12 32.15
CA PRO A 452 2.99 -12.97 30.98
C PRO A 452 2.27 -13.25 29.65
N GLU A 453 1.38 -14.23 29.65
CA GLU A 453 0.54 -14.61 28.49
C GLU A 453 -0.45 -13.50 28.14
N GLU A 454 -1.12 -12.90 29.14
CA GLU A 454 -2.02 -11.76 28.94
C GLU A 454 -1.26 -10.54 28.43
N ILE A 455 -0.04 -10.29 28.91
CA ILE A 455 0.80 -9.19 28.46
C ILE A 455 1.21 -9.39 26.99
N GLU A 456 1.69 -10.58 26.63
CA GLU A 456 2.09 -10.88 25.25
C GLU A 456 0.91 -10.77 24.28
N ILE A 457 -0.27 -11.26 24.67
CA ILE A 457 -1.47 -11.14 23.84
C ILE A 457 -1.95 -9.69 23.79
N ALA A 458 -1.93 -8.95 24.89
CA ALA A 458 -2.29 -7.53 24.90
C ALA A 458 -1.38 -6.72 23.97
N GLU A 459 -0.07 -7.00 23.96
CA GLU A 459 0.89 -6.35 23.06
C GLU A 459 0.55 -6.61 21.59
N LYS A 460 0.33 -7.88 21.20
CA LYS A 460 -0.07 -8.25 19.83
C LYS A 460 -1.41 -7.63 19.43
N GLU A 461 -2.40 -7.69 20.32
CA GLU A 461 -3.74 -7.17 20.06
C GLU A 461 -3.81 -5.64 20.07
N SER A 462 -2.85 -4.97 20.72
CA SER A 462 -2.75 -3.50 20.72
C SER A 462 -2.45 -2.91 19.35
N GLU A 463 -1.99 -3.71 18.38
CA GLU A 463 -1.81 -3.29 16.99
C GLU A 463 -3.15 -3.09 16.27
N ILE A 464 -4.20 -3.74 16.74
CA ILE A 464 -5.51 -3.80 16.10
C ILE A 464 -6.56 -3.02 16.90
N TYR A 465 -6.66 -3.30 18.19
CA TYR A 465 -7.71 -2.77 19.05
C TYR A 465 -7.27 -1.49 19.76
N VAL A 466 -8.24 -0.61 20.02
CA VAL A 466 -8.01 0.64 20.74
C VAL A 466 -8.17 0.43 22.24
N SER A 467 -7.35 1.13 23.02
CA SER A 467 -7.47 1.19 24.48
C SER A 467 -6.84 2.48 24.98
N GLY A 468 -7.32 2.97 26.14
CA GLY A 468 -6.68 4.08 26.82
C GLY A 468 -6.79 5.43 26.10
N LYS A 469 -6.00 6.39 26.57
CA LYS A 469 -5.91 7.73 25.98
C LYS A 469 -5.31 7.69 24.58
N VAL A 470 -5.67 8.67 23.75
CA VAL A 470 -5.06 8.85 22.44
C VAL A 470 -3.56 9.09 22.60
N SER A 471 -2.77 8.40 21.80
CA SER A 471 -1.36 8.63 21.66
C SER A 471 -1.05 8.90 20.19
N PHE A 472 -0.08 9.75 19.94
CA PHE A 472 0.39 10.01 18.58
C PHE A 472 1.63 9.16 18.34
N ARG A 473 1.70 8.50 17.19
CA ARG A 473 2.93 7.80 16.80
C ARG A 473 4.01 8.86 16.54
N ILE A 474 4.99 8.96 17.44
CA ILE A 474 6.25 9.70 17.27
C ILE A 474 7.36 8.65 17.14
N ASP A 475 7.28 7.76 16.16
CA ASP A 475 8.21 6.62 16.08
C ASP A 475 9.53 6.95 15.37
N ASP A 476 10.56 6.27 15.87
CA ASP A 476 11.97 6.32 15.49
C ASP A 476 12.14 6.06 13.99
N PRO A 477 12.81 6.93 13.24
CA PRO A 477 12.43 7.12 11.85
C PRO A 477 13.08 6.10 10.89
N GLY A 478 13.81 5.11 11.43
CA GLY A 478 14.19 3.87 10.74
C GLY A 478 13.01 3.09 10.15
N ARG A 479 11.78 3.29 10.64
CA ARG A 479 10.55 2.67 10.12
C ARG A 479 10.09 3.21 8.76
N GLN A 480 10.63 4.34 8.28
CA GLN A 480 10.39 4.89 6.93
C GLN A 480 11.57 4.69 5.97
N GLN A 481 12.73 4.28 6.49
CA GLN A 481 13.90 3.86 5.72
C GLN A 481 13.82 2.39 5.29
N ILE A 482 12.99 1.60 5.97
CA ILE A 482 12.75 0.19 5.70
C ILE A 482 11.23 0.06 5.68
N GLY A 483 10.66 -0.26 4.51
CA GLY A 483 9.25 -0.62 4.39
C GLY A 483 8.87 -1.59 5.52
N SER A 484 7.72 -1.35 6.15
CA SER A 484 7.31 -2.10 7.32
C SER A 484 7.29 -3.61 7.06
N PHE A 485 7.81 -4.36 8.02
CA PHE A 485 7.67 -5.81 8.23
C PHE A 485 8.30 -6.75 7.19
N ASN A 486 9.46 -7.31 7.55
CA ASN A 486 10.31 -8.23 6.78
C ASN A 486 10.61 -7.70 5.38
N PRO A 487 11.87 -7.37 5.03
CA PRO A 487 12.18 -7.17 3.62
C PRO A 487 11.77 -8.45 2.88
N LEU A 488 10.61 -8.40 2.22
CA LEU A 488 10.43 -9.07 0.97
C LEU A 488 11.59 -8.50 0.15
N THR A 489 12.68 -9.25 0.10
CA THR A 489 13.85 -8.91 -0.71
C THR A 489 13.40 -8.58 -2.13
N ASP A 490 14.21 -7.90 -2.94
CA ASP A 490 13.85 -7.67 -4.36
C ASP A 490 13.47 -9.00 -5.05
N ASP A 491 14.00 -10.13 -4.57
CA ASP A 491 13.66 -11.49 -4.99
C ASP A 491 12.18 -11.88 -4.71
N ASP A 492 11.60 -11.41 -3.59
CA ASP A 492 10.23 -11.73 -3.19
C ASP A 492 9.16 -10.96 -3.99
N TRP A 493 9.50 -9.80 -4.59
CA TRP A 493 8.56 -9.01 -5.43
C TRP A 493 8.04 -9.81 -6.63
N THR A 494 8.93 -10.57 -7.26
CA THR A 494 8.63 -11.34 -8.48
C THR A 494 8.39 -12.82 -8.23
N GLU A 495 8.75 -13.34 -7.06
CA GLU A 495 8.72 -14.77 -6.71
C GLU A 495 7.36 -15.41 -7.03
N MET A 496 6.27 -14.76 -6.62
CA MET A 496 4.92 -15.27 -6.86
C MET A 496 4.45 -15.06 -8.31
N ALA A 497 5.03 -14.12 -9.04
CA ALA A 497 4.53 -13.66 -10.33
C ALA A 497 5.10 -14.46 -11.49
N TYR A 498 6.38 -14.81 -11.41
CA TYR A 498 7.07 -15.55 -12.45
C TYR A 498 7.04 -17.05 -12.22
N VAL A 499 7.05 -17.80 -13.32
CA VAL A 499 7.23 -19.26 -13.28
C VAL A 499 8.54 -19.52 -12.56
N GLY A 500 8.46 -20.08 -11.36
CA GLY A 500 9.64 -20.33 -10.53
C GLY A 500 10.69 -21.15 -11.28
N ASN A 501 11.95 -20.93 -10.96
CA ASN A 501 13.09 -21.60 -11.59
C ASN A 501 12.92 -23.13 -11.63
N THR A 502 12.33 -23.74 -10.61
CA THR A 502 12.02 -25.18 -10.59
C THR A 502 10.95 -25.58 -11.61
N ALA A 503 9.90 -24.79 -11.82
CA ALA A 503 8.86 -25.13 -12.79
C ALA A 503 9.34 -24.99 -14.25
N ARG A 504 10.21 -24.00 -14.53
CA ARG A 504 10.92 -23.91 -15.82
C ARG A 504 11.83 -25.11 -16.06
N LEU A 505 12.59 -25.51 -15.04
CA LEU A 505 13.40 -26.73 -15.08
C LEU A 505 12.52 -27.96 -15.37
N CYS A 506 11.38 -28.12 -14.67
CA CYS A 506 10.46 -29.23 -14.92
C CYS A 506 9.95 -29.24 -16.37
N GLN A 507 9.64 -28.08 -16.95
CA GLN A 507 9.18 -27.98 -18.34
C GLN A 507 10.30 -28.31 -19.33
N ALA A 508 11.50 -27.77 -19.14
CA ALA A 508 12.68 -28.10 -19.96
C ALA A 508 12.99 -29.60 -19.94
N ILE A 509 12.86 -30.25 -18.78
CA ILE A 509 13.03 -31.70 -18.63
C ILE A 509 11.97 -32.48 -19.44
N VAL A 510 10.72 -32.03 -19.44
CA VAL A 510 9.63 -32.65 -20.21
C VAL A 510 9.82 -32.43 -21.72
N ASP A 511 10.28 -31.25 -22.12
CA ASP A 511 10.47 -30.88 -23.52
C ASP A 511 11.78 -31.43 -24.12
N GLY A 512 12.67 -31.98 -23.28
CA GLY A 512 13.96 -32.54 -23.71
C GLY A 512 15.03 -31.48 -23.99
N ASP A 513 14.83 -30.25 -23.49
CA ASP A 513 15.74 -29.12 -23.69
C ASP A 513 16.92 -29.20 -22.72
N ILE A 514 18.01 -29.85 -23.17
CA ILE A 514 19.21 -30.08 -22.37
C ILE A 514 19.98 -28.79 -22.08
N GLU A 515 20.04 -27.86 -23.04
CA GLU A 515 20.78 -26.60 -22.90
C GLU A 515 20.20 -25.77 -21.75
N HIS A 516 18.87 -25.69 -21.67
CA HIS A 516 18.20 -24.97 -20.59
C HIS A 516 18.37 -25.64 -19.22
N VAL A 517 18.49 -26.98 -19.18
CA VAL A 517 18.78 -27.72 -17.95
C VAL A 517 20.22 -27.48 -17.47
N GLU A 518 21.18 -27.45 -18.38
CA GLU A 518 22.59 -27.14 -18.08
C GLU A 518 22.78 -25.71 -17.58
N ASP A 519 22.18 -24.73 -18.28
CA ASP A 519 22.19 -23.32 -17.87
C ASP A 519 21.59 -23.12 -16.48
N TRP A 520 20.53 -23.86 -16.15
CA TRP A 520 19.91 -23.82 -14.82
C TRP A 520 20.83 -24.38 -13.73
N LEU A 521 21.50 -25.51 -14.00
CA LEU A 521 22.41 -26.16 -13.06
C LEU A 521 23.65 -25.31 -12.76
N ALA A 522 24.05 -24.45 -13.71
CA ALA A 522 25.15 -23.51 -13.60
C ALA A 522 24.84 -22.27 -12.73
N GLN A 523 23.57 -22.00 -12.41
CA GLN A 523 23.19 -20.86 -11.57
C GLN A 523 23.62 -21.06 -10.10
N GLU A 524 24.12 -20.00 -9.45
CA GLU A 524 24.45 -20.03 -8.02
C GLU A 524 23.20 -20.36 -7.19
N GLY A 525 23.30 -21.38 -6.33
CA GLY A 525 22.21 -21.81 -5.45
C GLY A 525 21.18 -22.77 -6.07
N ALA A 526 21.32 -23.15 -7.34
CA ALA A 526 20.43 -24.13 -7.97
C ALA A 526 20.53 -25.50 -7.27
N ASP A 527 19.45 -26.07 -6.73
CA ASP A 527 19.47 -27.39 -6.07
C ASP A 527 18.84 -28.46 -6.99
N PRO A 528 19.63 -29.40 -7.56
CA PRO A 528 19.12 -30.44 -8.46
C PRO A 528 18.12 -31.39 -7.79
N ASN A 529 18.00 -31.36 -6.45
CA ASN A 529 17.05 -32.13 -5.68
C ASN A 529 15.82 -31.32 -5.21
N LYS A 530 15.69 -30.06 -5.61
CA LYS A 530 14.54 -29.22 -5.25
C LYS A 530 13.26 -29.84 -5.81
N ARG A 531 12.32 -30.15 -4.92
CA ARG A 531 11.05 -30.80 -5.31
C ARG A 531 10.07 -29.80 -5.94
N ASP A 532 9.33 -30.26 -6.94
CA ASP A 532 8.20 -29.53 -7.53
C ASP A 532 7.00 -29.47 -6.56
N TYR A 533 5.93 -28.78 -6.96
CA TYR A 533 4.69 -28.64 -6.19
C TYR A 533 3.93 -29.96 -5.95
N THR A 534 4.35 -31.05 -6.59
CA THR A 534 3.83 -32.42 -6.37
C THR A 534 4.79 -33.29 -5.57
N GLY A 535 5.93 -32.76 -5.13
CA GLY A 535 6.95 -33.48 -4.38
C GLY A 535 7.93 -34.29 -5.21
N ARG A 536 7.94 -34.14 -6.55
CA ARG A 536 8.85 -34.85 -7.47
C ARG A 536 10.15 -34.07 -7.62
N THR A 537 11.29 -34.77 -7.70
CA THR A 537 12.58 -34.15 -8.04
C THR A 537 12.71 -34.00 -9.56
N PRO A 538 13.60 -33.11 -10.04
CA PRO A 538 14.00 -33.04 -11.45
C PRO A 538 14.35 -34.41 -12.03
N LEU A 539 15.07 -35.24 -11.26
CA LEU A 539 15.42 -36.60 -11.67
C LEU A 539 14.19 -37.52 -11.83
N HIS A 540 13.19 -37.44 -10.94
CA HIS A 540 11.94 -38.21 -11.11
C HIS A 540 11.24 -37.83 -12.42
N LEU A 541 11.22 -36.54 -12.77
CA LEU A 541 10.62 -36.07 -14.02
C LEU A 541 11.39 -36.54 -15.25
N ALA A 542 12.72 -36.46 -15.24
CA ALA A 542 13.55 -36.87 -16.37
C ALA A 542 13.43 -38.38 -16.67
N VAL A 543 13.28 -39.20 -15.62
CA VAL A 543 13.03 -40.64 -15.76
C VAL A 543 11.62 -40.90 -16.31
N MET A 544 10.60 -40.19 -15.82
CA MET A 544 9.22 -40.33 -16.30
C MET A 544 9.05 -39.87 -17.75
N SER A 545 9.72 -38.80 -18.14
CA SER A 545 9.70 -38.23 -19.51
C SER A 545 10.59 -39.00 -20.49
N SER A 546 11.32 -40.02 -20.03
CA SER A 546 12.22 -40.84 -20.86
C SER A 546 13.28 -40.02 -21.61
N THR A 547 14.00 -39.14 -20.89
CA THR A 547 15.06 -38.28 -21.44
C THR A 547 16.45 -38.67 -20.88
N PRO A 548 17.15 -39.68 -21.44
CA PRO A 548 18.39 -40.23 -20.87
C PRO A 548 19.54 -39.22 -20.76
N GLN A 549 19.64 -38.28 -21.69
CA GLN A 549 20.69 -37.26 -21.73
C GLN A 549 20.57 -36.31 -20.53
N ILE A 550 19.34 -35.89 -20.21
CA ILE A 550 19.03 -35.05 -19.04
C ILE A 550 19.20 -35.82 -17.73
N VAL A 551 18.82 -37.11 -17.71
CA VAL A 551 19.08 -37.99 -16.53
C VAL A 551 20.58 -38.04 -16.24
N LYS A 552 21.41 -38.23 -17.27
CA LYS A 552 22.86 -38.24 -17.11
C LYS A 552 23.39 -36.89 -16.61
N CYS A 553 22.95 -35.79 -17.21
CA CYS A 553 23.33 -34.43 -16.80
C CYS A 553 23.02 -34.15 -15.32
N LEU A 554 21.84 -34.56 -14.84
CA LEU A 554 21.41 -34.38 -13.44
C LEU A 554 22.23 -35.23 -12.46
N VAL A 555 22.54 -36.47 -12.82
CA VAL A 555 23.33 -37.40 -11.98
C VAL A 555 24.80 -36.94 -11.89
N ASP A 556 25.40 -36.57 -13.02
CA ASP A 556 26.81 -36.15 -13.08
C ASP A 556 27.02 -34.88 -12.22
N ASN A 557 26.09 -33.92 -12.27
CA ASN A 557 26.12 -32.70 -11.44
C ASN A 557 25.88 -32.98 -9.94
N GLU A 558 25.11 -34.02 -9.60
CA GLU A 558 24.88 -34.41 -8.21
C GLU A 558 26.14 -35.04 -7.59
N GLU A 559 26.88 -35.85 -8.35
CA GLU A 559 28.14 -36.45 -7.91
C GLU A 559 29.24 -35.40 -7.67
N GLU A 560 29.41 -34.42 -8.57
CA GLU A 560 30.41 -33.34 -8.41
C GLU A 560 30.20 -32.52 -7.12
N ARG A 561 28.94 -32.25 -6.77
CA ARG A 561 28.58 -31.49 -5.57
C ARG A 561 28.74 -32.29 -4.27
N GLN A 562 28.56 -33.62 -4.31
CA GLN A 562 28.88 -34.48 -3.18
C GLN A 562 30.38 -34.57 -2.93
N ASP A 563 31.20 -34.53 -3.98
CA ASP A 563 32.66 -34.62 -3.86
C ASP A 563 33.26 -33.31 -3.30
N GLN A 564 32.67 -32.16 -3.61
CA GLN A 564 33.01 -30.88 -2.98
C GLN A 564 32.70 -30.85 -1.46
N ARG A 565 31.62 -31.51 -1.01
CA ARG A 565 31.28 -31.65 0.43
C ARG A 565 32.18 -32.62 1.19
N ARG A 566 32.94 -33.48 0.49
CA ARG A 566 33.82 -34.49 1.10
C ARG A 566 35.26 -34.03 1.30
N LYS A 567 35.66 -32.84 0.84
CA LYS A 567 36.99 -32.28 1.13
C LYS A 567 37.07 -31.84 2.61
N PRO A 568 37.98 -32.40 3.43
CA PRO A 568 38.10 -32.03 4.83
C PRO A 568 38.67 -30.62 4.97
N THR A 569 37.95 -29.71 5.63
CA THR A 569 38.49 -28.44 6.08
C THR A 569 39.54 -28.68 7.16
N ALA A 570 40.79 -28.39 6.84
CA ALA A 570 41.90 -28.46 7.78
C ALA A 570 41.85 -27.27 8.75
N SER A 571 41.16 -27.42 9.88
CA SER A 571 41.58 -26.78 11.13
C SER A 571 40.98 -27.51 12.33
N CYS A 572 41.85 -28.30 12.97
CA CYS A 572 41.60 -29.12 14.15
C CYS A 572 41.37 -28.25 15.40
N HIS A 573 40.41 -28.59 16.27
CA HIS A 573 40.52 -28.45 17.73
C HIS A 573 39.80 -29.64 18.42
N PRO A 574 40.35 -30.24 19.49
CA PRO A 574 39.97 -31.59 19.91
C PRO A 574 38.81 -31.59 20.92
N ARG A 575 37.86 -32.52 20.72
CA ARG A 575 36.80 -32.84 21.69
C ARG A 575 37.38 -33.61 22.89
N ARG A 576 37.14 -33.10 24.11
CA ARG A 576 37.27 -33.87 25.36
C ARG A 576 36.09 -34.83 25.51
N SER A 577 36.38 -35.98 26.10
CA SER A 577 35.58 -37.20 26.18
C SER A 577 34.80 -37.35 27.50
N LEU A 578 33.94 -38.39 27.52
CA LEU A 578 33.29 -39.11 28.65
C LEU A 578 31.91 -38.56 29.06
N ARG A 579 30.84 -39.36 29.29
CA ARG A 579 30.67 -40.80 29.56
C ARG A 579 29.21 -41.20 29.27
N ARG A 580 29.01 -42.46 28.85
CA ARG A 580 27.73 -43.19 28.88
C ARG A 580 27.42 -43.61 30.32
N CYS A 581 26.15 -43.51 30.74
CA CYS A 581 25.55 -44.38 31.75
C CYS A 581 24.16 -44.83 31.27
N GLN A 582 23.98 -46.15 31.20
CA GLN A 582 22.72 -46.85 30.94
C GLN A 582 21.84 -46.86 32.20
N ALA A 583 20.51 -46.89 32.04
CA ALA A 583 19.59 -47.56 32.96
C ALA A 583 18.22 -47.82 32.27
N PRO A 584 17.44 -48.83 32.71
CA PRO A 584 16.62 -49.66 31.83
C PRO A 584 15.09 -49.56 32.03
N LEU A 585 14.37 -50.17 31.10
CA LEU A 585 12.92 -50.46 31.16
C LEU A 585 12.59 -51.43 32.32
N SER A 586 11.59 -51.11 33.14
CA SER A 586 10.40 -51.97 33.37
C SER A 586 9.40 -51.40 34.39
N ARG A 587 8.11 -51.48 34.01
CA ARG A 587 6.87 -51.72 34.79
C ARG A 587 6.62 -50.93 36.11
N ILE A 588 5.40 -50.38 36.24
CA ILE A 588 4.28 -50.94 37.02
C ILE A 588 3.06 -50.01 36.90
N ARG A 589 1.87 -50.64 36.79
CA ARG A 589 0.52 -50.06 36.81
C ARG A 589 0.20 -49.39 38.16
N CYS A 590 -0.58 -48.32 38.14
CA CYS A 590 -1.99 -48.27 38.56
C CYS A 590 -2.59 -46.95 38.07
#